data_AF-A0A2S7U5W3-F1
#
_entry.id   AF-A0A2S7U5W3-F1
#
_cell.length_a   1.000
_cell.length_b   1.000
_cell.length_c   1.000
_cell.angle_alpha   90.00
_cell.angle_beta   90.00
_cell.angle_gamma   90.00
#
_symmetry.space_group_name_H-M   'P 1'
#
loop_
_entity.id
_entity.type
_entity.pdbx_description
1 polymer ?
#
loop_
_entity_poly.entity_id
_entity_poly.type
_entity_poly.pdbx_seq_one_letter_code
_entity_poly.pdbx_strand_id
1 'polypeptide(L)'
;MYEGAKDVKPFIENGQLVIPGNRQGDADQRMILHANTWPAAKELPKQISVSCLVGSTGERAGTYHLGITIGKIKTLIHPGYRGGGFRFEQIGTHMKFTENINMGYTPAPNKLHCIKVTAQHMKNSKVQLKAVVSSPNNKPFETSIELDQEDTGEFNQISLDRSGRSGGNVYFDDFRVQLNP
;
A
#
# COMPACT_ATOMS: atom_id res chain seq x y z
N MET A 1 2.39 14.32 5.19
CA MET A 1 1.07 14.98 5.29
C MET A 1 0.00 13.90 5.40
N TYR A 2 -1.08 14.11 6.16
CA TYR A 2 -2.23 13.20 6.15
C TYR A 2 -3.30 13.73 5.19
N GLU A 3 -3.80 12.86 4.32
CA GLU A 3 -4.96 13.14 3.47
C GLU A 3 -6.05 12.11 3.76
N GLY A 4 -7.23 12.56 4.17
CA GLY A 4 -8.36 11.69 4.50
C GLY A 4 -9.58 12.46 5.00
N ALA A 5 -10.63 11.72 5.39
CA ALA A 5 -11.86 12.30 5.93
C ALA A 5 -11.58 13.20 7.15
N LYS A 6 -12.23 14.36 7.21
CA LYS A 6 -11.98 15.44 8.18
C LYS A 6 -12.06 15.00 9.66
N ASP A 7 -12.75 13.89 9.93
CA ASP A 7 -13.09 13.46 11.29
C ASP A 7 -12.26 12.28 11.82
N VAL A 8 -11.31 11.77 11.03
CA VAL A 8 -10.46 10.64 11.46
C VAL A 8 -9.00 10.96 11.25
N LYS A 9 -8.29 11.18 12.36
CA LYS A 9 -6.84 11.42 12.35
C LYS A 9 -6.09 10.14 12.70
N PRO A 10 -5.04 9.77 11.95
CA PRO A 10 -4.12 8.72 12.38
C PRO A 10 -3.46 9.09 13.71
N PHE A 11 -3.11 8.08 14.49
CA PHE A 11 -2.39 8.23 15.76
C PHE A 11 -1.37 7.11 15.93
N ILE A 12 -0.47 7.27 16.89
CA ILE A 12 0.49 6.23 17.27
C ILE A 12 0.01 5.53 18.52
N GLU A 13 -0.02 4.21 18.51
CA GLU A 13 -0.36 3.36 19.65
C GLU A 13 0.61 2.18 19.69
N ASN A 14 1.26 1.95 20.84
CA ASN A 14 2.22 0.86 21.02
C ASN A 14 3.35 0.82 19.96
N GLY A 15 3.79 2.00 19.49
CA GLY A 15 4.81 2.13 18.45
C GLY A 15 4.29 2.00 17.02
N GLN A 16 3.01 1.69 16.83
CA GLN A 16 2.40 1.46 15.52
C GLN A 16 1.61 2.68 15.07
N LEU A 17 1.66 2.97 13.77
CA LEU A 17 0.73 3.91 13.15
C LEU A 17 -0.63 3.23 13.00
N VAL A 18 -1.65 3.84 13.58
CA VAL A 18 -3.05 3.42 13.45
C VAL A 18 -3.79 4.40 12.56
N ILE A 19 -4.43 3.89 11.50
CA ILE A 19 -5.41 4.64 10.71
C ILE A 19 -6.80 4.10 11.04
N PRO A 20 -7.66 4.87 11.75
CA PRO A 20 -8.96 4.38 12.15
C PRO A 20 -9.92 4.22 10.97
N GLY A 21 -10.79 3.21 11.07
CA GLY A 21 -11.70 2.86 9.98
C GLY A 21 -13.17 3.25 10.18
N ASN A 22 -13.56 3.61 11.41
CA ASN A 22 -14.93 4.04 11.70
C ASN A 22 -15.14 5.49 11.29
N ARG A 23 -15.63 5.67 10.06
CA ARG A 23 -16.09 6.95 9.52
C ARG A 23 -17.30 6.77 8.62
N GLN A 24 -17.94 7.89 8.29
CA GLN A 24 -19.01 7.93 7.29
C GLN A 24 -18.42 8.00 5.87
N GLY A 25 -19.00 7.22 4.95
CA GLY A 25 -18.73 7.28 3.52
C GLY A 25 -17.47 6.58 3.02
N ASP A 26 -17.36 6.46 1.69
CA ASP A 26 -16.19 5.91 1.00
C ASP A 26 -15.12 6.99 0.79
N ALA A 27 -13.84 6.62 0.89
CA ALA A 27 -12.66 7.48 0.69
C ALA A 27 -11.34 6.73 1.00
N ASP A 28 -10.26 7.33 0.57
CA ASP A 28 -8.89 6.95 0.91
C ASP A 28 -8.40 7.78 2.11
N GLN A 29 -7.69 7.14 3.03
CA GLN A 29 -7.03 7.74 4.18
C GLN A 29 -5.55 7.35 4.11
N ARG A 30 -4.67 8.34 4.03
CA ARG A 30 -3.27 8.12 3.66
C ARG A 30 -2.31 8.91 4.53
N MET A 31 -1.28 8.24 5.03
CA MET A 31 -0.09 8.94 5.50
C MET A 31 0.89 9.04 4.34
N ILE A 32 1.20 10.27 3.93
CA ILE A 32 2.00 10.54 2.72
C ILE A 32 3.36 11.13 3.08
N LEU A 33 4.40 10.55 2.49
CA LEU A 33 5.76 11.07 2.47
C LEU A 33 6.06 11.60 1.06
N HIS A 34 6.33 12.90 0.97
CA HIS A 34 6.67 13.59 -0.27
C HIS A 34 8.15 13.95 -0.28
N ALA A 35 8.76 13.92 -1.46
CA ALA A 35 10.13 14.38 -1.66
C ALA A 35 10.36 14.77 -3.12
N ASN A 36 10.77 16.01 -3.38
CA ASN A 36 11.24 16.39 -4.73
C ASN A 36 12.54 15.64 -5.08
N THR A 37 13.37 15.37 -4.06
CA THR A 37 14.50 14.45 -4.08
C THR A 37 14.62 13.78 -2.69
N TRP A 38 14.98 12.50 -2.66
CA TRP A 38 15.17 11.78 -1.40
C TRP A 38 16.56 12.10 -0.80
N PRO A 39 16.73 12.21 0.53
CA PRO A 39 17.98 12.70 1.15
C PRO A 39 19.27 11.97 0.75
N ALA A 40 19.19 10.69 0.36
CA ALA A 40 20.34 9.89 -0.06
C ALA A 40 20.51 9.81 -1.60
N ALA A 41 19.77 10.61 -2.37
CA ALA A 41 19.78 10.57 -3.83
C ALA A 41 19.94 11.97 -4.44
N LYS A 42 20.77 12.09 -5.49
CA LYS A 42 20.95 13.34 -6.26
C LYS A 42 19.79 13.62 -7.19
N GLU A 43 19.12 12.57 -7.65
CA GLU A 43 17.98 12.56 -8.54
C GLU A 43 16.93 11.59 -7.97
N LEU A 44 15.71 11.59 -8.50
CA LEU A 44 14.76 10.53 -8.14
C LEU A 44 15.32 9.16 -8.53
N PRO A 45 15.19 8.15 -7.66
CA PRO A 45 15.82 6.86 -7.87
C PRO A 45 15.20 6.13 -9.05
N LYS A 46 16.04 5.39 -9.80
CA LYS A 46 15.55 4.48 -10.84
C LYS A 46 14.84 3.27 -10.27
N GLN A 47 15.16 2.90 -9.04
CA GLN A 47 14.50 1.83 -8.31
C GLN A 47 14.29 2.21 -6.84
N ILE A 48 13.09 1.95 -6.35
CA ILE A 48 12.75 2.15 -4.94
C ILE A 48 12.03 0.92 -4.42
N SER A 49 12.39 0.52 -3.19
CA SER A 49 11.69 -0.53 -2.46
C SER A 49 11.09 0.06 -1.20
N VAL A 50 9.81 -0.20 -0.98
CA VAL A 50 9.08 0.19 0.23
C VAL A 50 8.57 -1.06 0.90
N SER A 51 8.81 -1.20 2.19
CA SER A 51 8.28 -2.30 2.99
C SER A 51 7.63 -1.80 4.27
N CYS A 52 6.62 -2.51 4.73
CA CYS A 52 5.93 -2.22 5.97
C CYS A 52 5.27 -3.50 6.51
N LEU A 53 5.20 -3.62 7.82
CA LEU A 53 4.30 -4.56 8.47
C LEU A 53 2.90 -3.94 8.50
N VAL A 54 1.91 -4.68 8.03
CA VAL A 54 0.53 -4.21 7.90
C VAL A 54 -0.46 -5.19 8.52
N GLY A 55 -1.45 -4.66 9.22
CA GLY A 55 -2.47 -5.45 9.89
C GLY A 55 -3.81 -4.73 9.95
N SER A 56 -4.84 -5.44 10.44
CA SER A 56 -6.16 -4.85 10.62
C SER A 56 -6.93 -5.52 11.77
N THR A 57 -7.91 -4.84 12.37
CA THR A 57 -8.69 -5.41 13.48
C THR A 57 -9.66 -6.53 13.07
N GLY A 58 -9.91 -6.71 11.77
CA GLY A 58 -10.85 -7.71 11.25
C GLY A 58 -12.31 -7.27 11.19
N GLU A 59 -12.69 -6.22 11.92
CA GLU A 59 -14.05 -5.67 11.87
C GLU A 59 -14.38 -5.21 10.44
N ARG A 60 -15.41 -5.79 9.83
CA ARG A 60 -15.82 -5.52 8.43
C ARG A 60 -14.66 -5.58 7.43
N ALA A 61 -13.71 -6.49 7.64
CA ALA A 61 -12.50 -6.65 6.84
C ALA A 61 -12.73 -6.57 5.32
N GLY A 62 -13.82 -7.14 4.79
CA GLY A 62 -14.13 -7.09 3.36
C GLY A 62 -14.60 -5.73 2.80
N THR A 63 -14.68 -4.67 3.62
CA THR A 63 -15.22 -3.36 3.20
C THR A 63 -14.18 -2.26 3.10
N TYR A 64 -12.91 -2.60 3.35
CA TYR A 64 -11.77 -1.71 3.20
C TYR A 64 -10.56 -2.50 2.71
N HIS A 65 -9.49 -1.76 2.43
CA HIS A 65 -8.22 -2.24 1.92
C HIS A 65 -7.10 -1.53 2.66
N LEU A 66 -5.92 -2.14 2.64
CA LEU A 66 -4.69 -1.54 3.13
C LEU A 66 -3.53 -1.81 2.18
N GLY A 67 -2.53 -0.92 2.16
CA GLY A 67 -1.31 -1.19 1.43
C GLY A 67 -0.38 -0.01 1.30
N ILE A 68 0.45 -0.05 0.25
CA ILE A 68 1.50 0.92 -0.02
C ILE A 68 1.28 1.53 -1.39
N THR A 69 1.43 2.84 -1.50
CA THR A 69 1.53 3.57 -2.77
C THR A 69 2.97 3.97 -3.06
N ILE A 70 3.41 3.81 -4.31
CA ILE A 70 4.64 4.41 -4.85
C ILE A 70 4.27 5.21 -6.09
N GLY A 71 4.62 6.50 -6.10
CA GLY A 71 4.16 7.45 -7.12
C GLY A 71 2.65 7.53 -7.13
N LYS A 72 2.03 7.17 -8.25
CA LYS A 72 0.57 7.13 -8.43
C LYS A 72 -0.05 5.74 -8.28
N ILE A 73 0.72 4.69 -8.02
CA ILE A 73 0.18 3.33 -7.99
C ILE A 73 0.09 2.83 -6.57
N LYS A 74 -1.14 2.53 -6.15
CA LYS A 74 -1.42 1.87 -4.87
C LYS A 74 -1.49 0.36 -5.06
N THR A 75 -0.85 -0.34 -4.14
CA THR A 75 -1.04 -1.77 -3.90
C THR A 75 -2.08 -1.94 -2.81
N LEU A 76 -3.02 -2.85 -3.00
CA LEU A 76 -4.15 -3.02 -2.09
C LEU A 76 -4.28 -4.48 -1.68
N ILE A 77 -4.30 -4.73 -0.38
CA ILE A 77 -4.71 -5.99 0.23
C ILE A 77 -6.14 -5.83 0.75
N HIS A 78 -7.01 -6.76 0.38
CA HIS A 78 -8.37 -6.91 0.90
C HIS A 78 -8.35 -7.85 2.11
N PRO A 79 -8.35 -7.35 3.36
CA PRO A 79 -8.52 -8.23 4.50
C PRO A 79 -9.92 -8.89 4.43
N GLY A 80 -10.05 -10.12 4.91
CA GLY A 80 -11.35 -10.81 4.99
C GLY A 80 -11.96 -11.32 3.67
N TYR A 81 -11.34 -11.07 2.51
CA TYR A 81 -11.69 -11.81 1.28
C TYR A 81 -11.23 -13.27 1.42
N ARG A 82 -12.09 -14.24 1.13
CA ARG A 82 -11.74 -15.66 1.22
C ARG A 82 -10.63 -15.98 0.22
N GLY A 83 -9.46 -16.41 0.71
CA GLY A 83 -8.24 -16.61 -0.09
C GLY A 83 -7.40 -15.35 -0.27
N GLY A 84 -7.80 -14.24 0.36
CA GLY A 84 -7.20 -12.93 0.18
C GLY A 84 -7.56 -12.31 -1.17
N GLY A 85 -7.25 -11.02 -1.30
CA GLY A 85 -7.38 -10.30 -2.55
C GLY A 85 -6.29 -9.24 -2.62
N PHE A 86 -5.54 -9.25 -3.72
CA PHE A 86 -4.53 -8.24 -3.99
C PHE A 86 -4.82 -7.53 -5.32
N ARG A 87 -4.62 -6.22 -5.40
CA ARG A 87 -4.63 -5.52 -6.69
C ARG A 87 -3.70 -4.32 -6.75
N PHE A 88 -3.40 -3.92 -7.99
CA PHE A 88 -2.80 -2.63 -8.32
C PHE A 88 -3.87 -1.67 -8.84
N GLU A 89 -3.89 -0.45 -8.32
CA GLU A 89 -4.84 0.60 -8.71
C GLU A 89 -4.12 1.95 -8.79
N GLN A 90 -4.55 2.82 -9.70
CA GLN A 90 -4.07 4.19 -9.75
C GLN A 90 -4.77 5.06 -8.69
N ILE A 91 -4.01 5.89 -7.98
CA ILE A 91 -4.59 6.93 -7.14
C ILE A 91 -5.22 8.02 -8.03
N GLY A 92 -6.33 8.61 -7.57
CA GLY A 92 -7.01 9.70 -8.26
C GLY A 92 -8.05 9.23 -9.29
N THR A 93 -7.66 8.39 -10.26
CA THR A 93 -8.60 7.86 -11.27
C THR A 93 -9.32 6.59 -10.80
N HIS A 94 -8.76 5.89 -9.80
CA HIS A 94 -9.22 4.58 -9.36
C HIS A 94 -9.21 3.51 -10.47
N MET A 95 -8.44 3.74 -11.54
CA MET A 95 -8.24 2.75 -12.59
C MET A 95 -7.56 1.51 -12.01
N LYS A 96 -8.19 0.36 -12.20
CA LYS A 96 -7.63 -0.94 -11.82
C LYS A 96 -6.71 -1.42 -12.93
N PHE A 97 -5.45 -1.69 -12.60
CA PHE A 97 -4.51 -2.34 -13.53
C PHE A 97 -4.57 -3.86 -13.45
N THR A 98 -5.06 -4.37 -12.31
CA THR A 98 -5.38 -5.79 -12.14
C THR A 98 -6.74 -5.93 -11.49
N GLU A 99 -7.47 -6.98 -11.86
CA GLU A 99 -8.54 -7.48 -11.00
C GLU A 99 -7.98 -8.00 -9.67
N ASN A 100 -8.88 -8.36 -8.73
CA ASN A 100 -8.46 -8.93 -7.47
C ASN A 100 -7.80 -10.30 -7.69
N ILE A 101 -6.51 -10.38 -7.40
CA ILE A 101 -5.70 -11.58 -7.48
C ILE A 101 -5.82 -12.34 -6.16
N ASN A 102 -6.14 -13.63 -6.24
CA ASN A 102 -6.21 -14.51 -5.06
C ASN A 102 -4.79 -14.72 -4.50
N MET A 103 -4.62 -14.50 -3.19
CA MET A 103 -3.32 -14.60 -2.53
C MET A 103 -3.00 -16.04 -2.07
N GLY A 104 -3.96 -16.95 -2.12
CA GLY A 104 -3.88 -18.31 -1.60
C GLY A 104 -4.11 -18.41 -0.10
N TYR A 105 -4.27 -17.28 0.60
CA TYR A 105 -4.56 -17.22 2.03
C TYR A 105 -5.34 -15.95 2.38
N THR A 106 -6.20 -16.04 3.38
CA THR A 106 -6.91 -14.87 3.91
C THR A 106 -6.02 -14.21 4.97
N PRO A 107 -5.64 -12.91 4.83
CA PRO A 107 -4.90 -12.22 5.87
C PRO A 107 -5.65 -12.26 7.21
N ALA A 108 -5.01 -12.82 8.23
CA ALA A 108 -5.63 -12.96 9.55
C ALA A 108 -5.78 -11.60 10.24
N PRO A 109 -6.91 -11.34 10.92
CA PRO A 109 -7.09 -10.13 11.72
C PRO A 109 -6.16 -10.13 12.92
N ASN A 110 -5.79 -8.93 13.39
CA ASN A 110 -4.88 -8.68 14.51
C ASN A 110 -3.52 -9.38 14.36
N LYS A 111 -3.10 -9.62 13.11
CA LYS A 111 -1.79 -10.14 12.75
C LYS A 111 -1.16 -9.19 11.73
N LEU A 112 0.12 -8.93 11.92
CA LEU A 112 0.92 -8.18 10.97
C LEU A 112 1.45 -9.10 9.88
N HIS A 113 1.39 -8.60 8.64
CA HIS A 113 1.91 -9.21 7.43
C HIS A 113 2.92 -8.25 6.83
N CYS A 114 4.05 -8.73 6.32
CA CYS A 114 5.00 -7.86 5.64
C CYS A 114 4.57 -7.68 4.19
N ILE A 115 4.31 -6.44 3.77
CA ILE A 115 4.20 -6.08 2.36
C ILE A 115 5.49 -5.38 1.94
N LYS A 116 6.05 -5.83 0.81
CA LYS A 116 7.16 -5.18 0.13
C LYS A 116 6.78 -4.89 -1.31
N VAL A 117 6.90 -3.63 -1.71
CA VAL A 117 6.68 -3.17 -3.08
C VAL A 117 7.97 -2.61 -3.62
N THR A 118 8.39 -3.06 -4.79
CA THR A 118 9.52 -2.51 -5.53
C THR A 118 9.01 -1.90 -6.82
N ALA A 119 9.34 -0.64 -7.05
CA ALA A 119 9.12 0.04 -8.33
C ALA A 119 10.48 0.24 -9.02
N GLN A 120 10.55 -0.07 -10.31
CA GLN A 120 11.77 0.02 -11.10
C GLN A 120 11.48 0.58 -12.48
N HIS A 121 12.18 1.65 -12.87
CA HIS A 121 12.20 2.11 -14.25
C HIS A 121 12.89 1.08 -15.14
N MET A 122 12.20 0.75 -16.23
CA MET A 122 12.65 -0.18 -17.26
C MET A 122 13.04 0.61 -18.52
N LYS A 123 13.49 -0.11 -19.55
CA LYS A 123 13.67 0.48 -20.89
C LYS A 123 12.30 0.90 -21.47
N ASN A 124 12.32 1.73 -22.51
CA ASN A 124 11.13 2.14 -23.27
C ASN A 124 10.05 2.84 -22.42
N SER A 125 10.47 3.65 -21.44
CA SER A 125 9.55 4.41 -20.57
C SER A 125 8.52 3.56 -19.84
N LYS A 126 8.86 2.30 -19.52
CA LYS A 126 8.06 1.41 -18.69
C LYS A 126 8.53 1.43 -17.25
N VAL A 127 7.64 1.09 -16.33
CA VAL A 127 7.92 0.86 -14.91
C VAL A 127 7.40 -0.51 -14.52
N GLN A 128 8.26 -1.32 -13.91
CA GLN A 128 7.87 -2.58 -13.29
C GLN A 128 7.55 -2.35 -11.81
N LEU A 129 6.39 -2.83 -11.38
CA LEU A 129 5.99 -2.90 -9.98
C LEU A 129 5.94 -4.37 -9.56
N LYS A 130 6.75 -4.74 -8.57
CA LYS A 130 6.70 -6.07 -7.94
C LYS A 130 6.22 -5.94 -6.51
N ALA A 131 5.23 -6.75 -6.13
CA ALA A 131 4.74 -6.85 -4.76
C ALA A 131 4.99 -8.24 -4.20
N VAL A 132 5.43 -8.29 -2.94
CA VAL A 132 5.58 -9.51 -2.14
C VAL A 132 4.84 -9.30 -0.83
N VAL A 133 3.93 -10.22 -0.49
CA VAL A 133 3.22 -10.22 0.79
C VAL A 133 3.53 -11.49 1.54
N SER A 134 4.24 -11.35 2.66
CA SER A 134 4.66 -12.45 3.53
C SER A 134 3.83 -12.47 4.82
N SER A 135 3.36 -13.65 5.17
CA SER A 135 2.61 -13.93 6.40
C SER A 135 3.36 -15.02 7.18
N PRO A 136 3.43 -14.96 8.54
CA PRO A 136 4.27 -15.86 9.34
C PRO A 136 4.14 -17.37 9.05
N ASN A 137 2.93 -17.83 8.67
CA ASN A 137 2.63 -19.25 8.47
C ASN A 137 2.17 -19.60 7.04
N ASN A 138 2.30 -18.69 6.08
CA ASN A 138 1.85 -18.91 4.70
C ASN A 138 3.01 -18.73 3.73
N LYS A 139 2.95 -19.44 2.59
CA LYS A 139 3.84 -19.15 1.47
C LYS A 139 3.68 -17.68 1.06
N PRO A 140 4.78 -16.94 0.80
CA PRO A 140 4.67 -15.57 0.30
C PRO A 140 3.84 -15.52 -0.98
N PHE A 141 2.96 -14.52 -1.05
CA PHE A 141 2.29 -14.13 -2.28
C PHE A 141 3.20 -13.19 -3.05
N GLU A 142 3.40 -13.45 -4.35
CA GLU A 142 4.20 -12.61 -5.23
C GLU A 142 3.43 -12.29 -6.50
N THR A 143 3.49 -11.04 -6.94
CA THR A 143 2.91 -10.59 -8.21
C THR A 143 3.66 -9.38 -8.75
N SER A 144 3.51 -9.12 -10.05
CA SER A 144 4.11 -7.96 -10.70
C SER A 144 3.30 -7.51 -11.90
N ILE A 145 3.41 -6.22 -12.22
CA ILE A 145 2.88 -5.61 -13.43
C ILE A 145 3.92 -4.69 -14.06
N GLU A 146 3.77 -4.43 -15.36
CA GLU A 146 4.51 -3.41 -16.08
C GLU A 146 3.53 -2.36 -16.60
N LEU A 147 3.84 -1.09 -16.36
CA LEU A 147 3.01 0.06 -16.70
C LEU A 147 3.81 1.11 -17.47
N ASP A 148 3.14 2.02 -18.15
CA ASP A 148 3.79 3.20 -18.71
C ASP A 148 4.20 4.17 -17.59
N GLN A 149 5.35 4.83 -17.77
CA GLN A 149 5.87 5.78 -16.79
C GLN A 149 4.87 6.91 -16.51
N GLU A 150 4.09 7.33 -17.52
CA GLU A 150 3.05 8.35 -17.37
C GLU A 150 1.95 7.96 -16.37
N ASP A 151 1.57 6.68 -16.33
CA ASP A 151 0.56 6.14 -15.42
C ASP A 151 1.07 6.10 -13.99
N THR A 152 2.36 5.74 -13.82
CA THR A 152 2.99 5.60 -12.51
C THR A 152 3.41 6.94 -11.89
N GLY A 153 3.64 7.96 -12.71
CA GLY A 153 4.21 9.22 -12.27
C GLY A 153 5.64 9.08 -11.74
N GLU A 154 6.07 10.08 -10.99
CA GLU A 154 7.40 10.12 -10.38
C GLU A 154 7.46 9.34 -9.06
N PHE A 155 8.62 8.78 -8.72
CA PHE A 155 8.85 8.12 -7.42
C PHE A 155 9.16 9.14 -6.31
N ASN A 156 8.37 10.21 -6.25
CA ASN A 156 8.50 11.34 -5.34
C ASN A 156 7.46 11.32 -4.20
N GLN A 157 6.54 10.35 -4.25
CA GLN A 157 5.46 10.17 -3.28
C GLN A 157 5.36 8.71 -2.86
N ILE A 158 5.30 8.48 -1.54
CA ILE A 158 5.03 7.17 -0.95
C ILE A 158 3.92 7.34 0.07
N SER A 159 2.97 6.42 0.13
CA SER A 159 1.97 6.43 1.20
C SER A 159 1.67 5.06 1.78
N LEU A 160 1.18 5.11 3.02
CA LEU A 160 0.53 4.00 3.72
C LEU A 160 -0.97 4.27 3.69
N ASP A 161 -1.72 3.33 3.14
CA ASP A 161 -3.09 3.58 2.70
C ASP A 161 -4.09 2.73 3.46
N ARG A 162 -5.18 3.35 3.91
CA ARG A 162 -6.44 2.69 4.26
C ARG A 162 -7.53 3.21 3.34
N SER A 163 -8.06 2.35 2.49
CA SER A 163 -9.06 2.71 1.47
C SER A 163 -10.37 1.99 1.74
N GLY A 164 -11.50 2.68 1.75
CA GLY A 164 -12.81 2.04 1.82
C GLY A 164 -13.79 2.67 2.80
N ARG A 165 -14.97 2.04 2.88
CA ARG A 165 -16.20 2.65 3.40
C ARG A 165 -16.31 2.71 4.91
N SER A 166 -16.00 1.62 5.60
CA SER A 166 -16.31 1.52 7.03
C SER A 166 -15.54 0.40 7.71
N GLY A 167 -15.51 0.45 9.04
CA GLY A 167 -14.98 -0.61 9.90
C GLY A 167 -13.47 -0.70 9.91
N GLY A 168 -12.95 -1.40 10.90
CA GLY A 168 -11.57 -1.88 10.96
C GLY A 168 -10.50 -0.82 11.01
N ASN A 169 -9.80 -0.72 12.13
CA ASN A 169 -8.54 0.02 12.15
C ASN A 169 -7.50 -0.78 11.37
N VAL A 170 -6.61 -0.08 10.68
CA VAL A 170 -5.42 -0.68 10.10
C VAL A 170 -4.19 -0.20 10.86
N TYR A 171 -3.21 -1.09 10.93
CA TYR A 171 -1.98 -0.92 11.67
C TYR A 171 -0.82 -0.97 10.69
N PHE A 172 0.12 -0.06 10.87
CA PHE A 172 1.39 -0.03 10.15
C PHE A 172 2.55 0.02 11.12
N ASP A 173 3.56 -0.79 10.87
CA ASP A 173 4.77 -0.87 11.69
C ASP A 173 5.99 -1.15 10.78
N ASP A 174 7.21 -0.93 11.29
CA ASP A 174 8.48 -1.17 10.58
C ASP A 174 8.50 -0.59 9.14
N PHE A 175 7.99 0.64 8.98
CA PHE A 175 7.97 1.31 7.69
C PHE A 175 9.38 1.66 7.23
N ARG A 176 9.78 1.13 6.07
CA ARG A 176 11.11 1.33 5.49
C ARG A 176 11.01 1.71 4.02
N VAL A 177 11.77 2.74 3.66
CA VAL A 177 12.04 3.13 2.27
C VAL A 177 13.52 2.86 1.98
N GLN A 178 13.78 2.10 0.92
CA GLN A 178 15.12 1.81 0.43
C GLN A 178 15.26 2.34 -0.99
N LEU A 179 16.20 3.26 -1.17
CA LEU A 179 16.57 3.79 -2.47
C LEU A 179 17.64 2.86 -3.06
N ASN A 180 17.41 2.36 -4.27
CA ASN A 180 18.38 1.53 -4.98
C ASN A 180 18.87 2.36 -6.19
N PRO A 181 20.08 2.95 -6.10
CA PRO A 181 20.63 3.78 -7.17
C PRO A 181 20.93 3.01 -8.46
#